data_AF-A0A841GBM8-F1
#
_entry.id   AF-A0A841GBM8-F1
#
_cell.length_a   1.000
_cell.length_b   1.000
_cell.length_c   1.000
_cell.angle_alpha   90.00
_cell.angle_beta   90.00
_cell.angle_gamma   90.00
#
_symmetry.space_group_name_H-M   'P 1'
#
loop_
_entity.id
_entity.type
_entity.pdbx_description
1 polymer ?
#
loop_
_entity_poly.entity_id
_entity_poly.type
_entity_poly.pdbx_seq_one_letter_code
_entity_poly.pdbx_strand_id
1 'polypeptide(L)' 'MIICHCHAVNDRQIKEAVANGIDTVRGLNRELQVGNTCGQCLPHVRRVLEQTLMQIAEPSAKKVA' A
#
# COMPACT_ATOMS: atom_id res chain seq x y z
N MET A 1 -8.16 6.28 4.05
CA MET A 1 -9.18 5.77 3.12
C MET A 1 -9.17 4.24 3.12
N ILE A 2 -10.33 3.59 3.14
CA ILE A 2 -10.41 2.13 2.92
C ILE A 2 -10.12 1.82 1.46
N ILE A 3 -9.17 0.93 1.22
CA ILE A 3 -8.75 0.48 -0.11
C ILE A 3 -9.34 -0.89 -0.42
N CYS A 4 -9.29 -1.83 0.54
CA CYS A 4 -9.89 -3.15 0.40
C CYS A 4 -11.07 -3.30 1.36
N HIS A 5 -12.29 -3.36 0.82
CA HIS A 5 -13.50 -3.52 1.63
C HIS A 5 -13.66 -4.95 2.19
N CYS A 6 -13.20 -5.97 1.46
CA CYS A 6 -13.32 -7.37 1.90
C CYS A 6 -12.54 -7.67 3.19
N HIS A 7 -11.37 -7.05 3.35
CA HIS A 7 -10.48 -7.26 4.49
C HIS A 7 -10.28 -5.99 5.33
N ALA A 8 -11.13 -4.98 5.13
CA ALA A 8 -11.09 -3.68 5.81
C ALA A 8 -9.68 -3.02 5.84
N VAL A 9 -8.92 -3.16 4.76
CA VAL A 9 -7.56 -2.60 4.68
C VAL A 9 -7.61 -1.16 4.20
N ASN A 10 -7.00 -0.26 4.98
CA ASN A 10 -6.86 1.14 4.64
C ASN A 10 -5.49 1.48 4.02
N ASP A 11 -5.38 2.68 3.47
CA ASP A 11 -4.15 3.19 2.84
C ASP A 11 -2.96 3.27 3.79
N ARG A 12 -3.20 3.56 5.08
CA ARG A 12 -2.15 3.65 6.10
C ARG A 12 -1.50 2.29 6.33
N GLN A 13 -2.29 1.22 6.46
CA GLN A 13 -1.77 -0.14 6.62
C GLN A 13 -0.90 -0.57 5.42
N ILE A 14 -1.31 -0.20 4.20
CA ILE A 14 -0.51 -0.46 3.00
C ILE A 14 0.81 0.31 3.07
N LYS A 15 0.79 1.61 3.40
CA LYS A 15 1.99 2.44 3.53
C LYS A 15 2.95 1.92 4.60
N GLU A 16 2.43 1.50 5.76
CA GLU A 16 3.21 0.92 6.85
C GLU A 16 3.88 -0.39 6.42
N ALA A 17 3.16 -1.28 5.73
CA ALA A 17 3.72 -2.51 5.18
C ALA A 17 4.85 -2.23 4.16
N VAL A 18 4.68 -1.21 3.32
CA VAL A 18 5.72 -0.78 2.38
C VAL A 18 6.94 -0.20 3.09
N ALA A 19 6.74 0.64 4.10
CA ALA A 19 7.83 1.18 4.94
C ALA A 19 8.59 0.08 5.69
N ASN A 20 7.93 -1.04 6.00
CA ASN A 20 8.55 -2.24 6.58
C ASN A 20 9.28 -3.12 5.55
N GLY A 21 9.42 -2.67 4.29
CA GLY A 21 10.20 -3.33 3.25
C GLY A 21 9.40 -4.15 2.24
N ILE A 22 8.07 -4.13 2.29
CA ILE A 22 7.24 -4.79 1.26
C ILE A 22 7.17 -3.91 0.01
N ASP A 23 7.73 -4.37 -1.10
CA ASP A 23 7.81 -3.62 -2.36
C ASP A 23 6.97 -4.22 -3.50
N THR A 24 6.19 -5.27 -3.22
CA THR A 24 5.34 -5.92 -4.21
C THR A 24 3.89 -6.07 -3.76
N VAL A 25 2.96 -6.03 -4.71
CA VAL A 25 1.53 -6.32 -4.47
C VAL A 25 1.36 -7.74 -3.90
N ARG A 26 2.20 -8.69 -4.32
CA ARG A 26 2.16 -10.06 -3.80
C ARG A 26 2.54 -10.12 -2.32
N GLY A 27 3.54 -9.34 -1.91
CA GLY A 27 3.88 -9.19 -0.50
C GLY A 27 2.73 -8.57 0.30
N LEU A 28 2.12 -7.49 -0.23
CA LEU A 28 0.95 -6.87 0.39
C LEU A 28 -0.25 -7.82 0.48
N ASN A 29 -0.49 -8.66 -0.51
CA ASN A 29 -1.53 -9.68 -0.47
C ASN A 29 -1.26 -10.71 0.64
N ARG A 30 -0.02 -11.18 0.80
CA ARG A 30 0.33 -12.11 1.87
C ARG A 30 0.13 -11.49 3.26
N GLU A 31 0.59 -10.26 3.44
CA GLU A 31 0.56 -9.55 4.72
C GLU A 31 -0.83 -9.04 5.10
N LEU A 32 -1.52 -8.39 4.17
CA LEU A 32 -2.75 -7.65 4.43
C LEU A 32 -4.00 -8.29 3.79
N GLN A 33 -3.87 -9.43 3.11
CA GLN A 33 -4.96 -10.12 2.39
C GLN A 33 -5.58 -9.29 1.25
N VAL A 34 -4.97 -8.17 0.84
CA VAL A 34 -5.53 -7.33 -0.23
C VAL A 34 -5.63 -8.08 -1.55
N GLY A 35 -6.80 -8.01 -2.19
CA GLY A 35 -7.08 -8.70 -3.45
C GLY A 35 -7.31 -10.20 -3.34
N ASN A 36 -7.40 -10.77 -2.13
CA ASN A 36 -7.61 -12.21 -1.93
C ASN A 36 -9.07 -12.65 -2.19
N THR A 37 -10.06 -11.77 -1.98
CA THR A 37 -11.49 -12.09 -2.20
C THR A 37 -12.00 -11.67 -3.60
N CYS A 38 -12.27 -10.37 -3.82
CA CYS A 38 -12.90 -9.91 -5.07
C CYS A 38 -11.92 -9.26 -6.07
N GLY A 39 -10.69 -8.96 -5.65
CA GLY A 39 -9.65 -8.36 -6.49
C GLY A 39 -9.85 -6.90 -6.89
N GLN A 40 -11.02 -6.29 -6.67
CA GLN A 40 -11.34 -4.93 -7.14
C GLN A 40 -10.43 -3.83 -6.58
N CYS A 41 -9.83 -4.05 -5.40
CA CYS A 41 -8.90 -3.10 -4.80
C CYS A 41 -7.51 -3.07 -5.47
N LEU A 42 -7.14 -4.10 -6.26
CA LEU A 42 -5.77 -4.27 -6.78
C LEU A 42 -5.23 -3.06 -7.57
N PRO A 43 -6.00 -2.38 -8.45
CA PRO A 43 -5.52 -1.16 -9.11
C PRO A 43 -5.19 -0.02 -8.14
N HIS A 44 -5.96 0.11 -7.06
CA HIS A 44 -5.73 1.12 -6.03
C HIS A 44 -4.55 0.75 -5.13
N VAL A 45 -4.44 -0.52 -4.74
CA VAL A 45 -3.29 -1.05 -3.98
C VAL A 45 -1.98 -0.80 -4.72
N ARG A 46 -1.93 -1.10 -6.03
CA ARG A 46 -0.76 -0.83 -6.89
C ARG A 46 -0.36 0.64 -6.88
N ARG A 47 -1.34 1.54 -7.08
CA ARG A 47 -1.08 2.98 -7.06
C ARG A 47 -0.50 3.44 -5.73
N VAL A 48 -1.06 2.99 -4.61
CA VAL A 48 -0.55 3.34 -3.26
C VAL A 48 0.87 2.78 -3.06
N LEU A 49 1.12 1.54 -3.46
CA LEU A 49 2.44 0.91 -3.40
C LEU A 49 3.48 1.74 -4.17
N GLU A 50 3.23 2.03 -5.45
CA GLU A 50 4.13 2.80 -6.32
C GLU A 50 4.38 4.21 -5.77
N GLN A 51 3.32 4.92 -5.36
CA GLN A 51 3.45 6.24 -4.74
C GLN A 51 4.29 6.22 -3.47
N THR A 52 4.12 5.20 -2.64
CA THR A 52 4.86 5.08 -1.37
C THR A 52 6.32 4.74 -1.63
N LEU A 53 6.62 3.83 -2.57
CA LEU A 53 7.99 3.49 -2.95
C LEU A 53 8.73 4.69 -3.56
N MET A 54 8.07 5.49 -4.40
CA MET A 54 8.64 6.74 -4.93
C MET A 54 8.99 7.72 -3.81
N GLN A 55 8.13 7.83 -2.79
CA GLN A 55 8.37 8.69 -1.62
C GLN A 55 9.51 8.21 -0.72
N ILE A 56 9.79 6.89 -0.68
CA ILE A 56 10.89 6.31 0.10
C ILE A 56 12.22 6.42 -0.65
N ALA A 57 12.20 6.34 -1.99
CA ALA A 57 13.40 6.38 -2.83
C ALA A 57 14.05 7.78 -2.91
N GLU A 58 13.31 8.85 -2.64
CA GLU A 58 13.86 10.20 -2.56
C GLU A 58 14.25 10.53 -1.09
N PRO A 59 15.55 10.70 -0.76
CA PRO A 59 15.90 11.21 0.55
C PRO A 59 15.50 12.70 0.64
N SER A 60 14.43 12.98 1.38
CA SER A 60 13.99 14.29 1.88
C SER A 60 13.32 15.27 0.90
N ALA A 61 11.99 15.35 0.94
CA ALA A 61 11.24 16.62 0.86
C ALA A 61 9.75 16.44 1.22
N LYS A 62 9.39 16.32 2.50
CA LYS A 62 8.10 16.80 3.03
C LYS A 62 8.04 16.79 4.56
N LYS A 63 8.64 17.83 5.14
CA LYS A 63 8.07 18.52 6.31
C LYS A 63 7.88 19.97 5.93
N VAL A 64 6.75 20.28 5.28
CA VAL A 64 6.24 21.65 5.17
C VAL A 64 4.74 21.59 5.42
N ALA A 65 4.40 21.70 6.70
CA ALA A 65 3.40 22.60 7.28
C ALA A 65 3.35 22.29 8.78
#